data_AF-A0A967N4D2-F1
#
_entry.id   AF-A0A967N4D2-F1
#
_cell.length_a   1.000
_cell.length_b   1.000
_cell.length_c   1.000
_cell.angle_alpha   90.00
_cell.angle_beta   90.00
_cell.angle_gamma   90.00
#
_symmetry.space_group_name_H-M   'P 1'
#
loop_
_entity.id
_entity.type
_entity.pdbx_description
1 polymer ?
#
loop_
_entity_poly.entity_id
_entity_poly.type
_entity_poly.pdbx_seq_one_letter_code
_entity_poly.pdbx_strand_id
1 'polypeptide(L)'
;MKPRDLPRSTPRSRVPLPAILALTLAWALLLLPVSDAALTGQERPRAREAGVVVGVFPTGAHNAITDVDGVRVGHATVVEGDSIRTGVTAVIPAEGDLYRRPVAGWIHQGNGYGKLIGETQVREFGEIETPILLTCTLCVWAAAEGLADWLLHRPGEGEHTVNPVVGET
;
A
#
# COMPACT_ATOMS: atom_id res chain seq x y z
N MET A 1 -49.13 1.86 -81.82
CA MET A 1 -48.77 0.95 -80.71
C MET A 1 -47.27 1.08 -80.49
N LYS A 2 -46.84 1.83 -79.47
CA LYS A 2 -45.43 2.23 -79.24
C LYS A 2 -44.75 1.21 -78.30
N PRO A 3 -43.50 0.78 -78.51
CA PRO A 3 -42.85 -0.19 -77.63
C PRO A 3 -42.57 0.43 -76.25
N ARG A 4 -42.73 -0.38 -75.17
CA ARG A 4 -42.33 -0.01 -73.81
C ARG A 4 -40.82 -0.19 -73.64
N ASP A 5 -40.14 0.86 -73.23
CA ASP A 5 -38.73 0.81 -72.80
C ASP A 5 -38.62 0.13 -71.43
N LEU A 6 -37.72 -0.86 -71.32
CA LEU A 6 -37.32 -1.48 -70.06
C LEU A 6 -36.28 -0.58 -69.34
N PRO A 7 -36.32 -0.47 -67.99
CA PRO A 7 -35.37 0.35 -67.25
C PRO A 7 -33.95 -0.24 -67.31
N ARG A 8 -32.98 0.63 -67.66
CA ARG A 8 -31.54 0.31 -67.65
C ARG A 8 -31.08 0.04 -66.21
N SER A 9 -30.37 -1.06 -66.00
CA SER A 9 -29.72 -1.37 -64.73
C SER A 9 -28.63 -0.34 -64.42
N THR A 10 -28.65 0.19 -63.20
CA THR A 10 -27.58 1.06 -62.72
C THR A 10 -26.30 0.24 -62.47
N PRO A 11 -25.12 0.73 -62.88
CA PRO A 11 -23.87 0.04 -62.60
C PRO A 11 -23.58 0.08 -61.10
N ARG A 12 -23.45 -1.10 -60.48
CA ARG A 12 -22.98 -1.22 -59.09
C ARG A 12 -21.54 -0.71 -59.05
N SER A 13 -21.32 0.43 -58.39
CA SER A 13 -19.99 0.96 -58.11
C SER A 13 -19.24 -0.04 -57.24
N ARG A 14 -18.27 -0.75 -57.82
CA ARG A 14 -17.35 -1.60 -57.07
C ARG A 14 -16.35 -0.67 -56.39
N VAL A 15 -16.48 -0.51 -55.08
CA VAL A 15 -15.44 0.15 -54.28
C VAL A 15 -14.15 -0.66 -54.45
N PRO A 16 -13.03 -0.06 -54.84
CA PRO A 16 -11.79 -0.79 -55.06
C PRO A 16 -11.30 -1.40 -53.74
N LEU A 17 -10.96 -2.70 -53.77
CA LEU A 17 -10.39 -3.47 -52.65
C LEU A 17 -9.34 -2.70 -51.80
N PRO A 18 -8.41 -1.91 -52.37
CA PRO A 18 -7.46 -1.13 -51.58
C PRO A 18 -8.09 -0.05 -50.68
N ALA A 19 -9.24 0.52 -51.07
CA ALA A 19 -9.95 1.50 -50.24
C ALA A 19 -10.62 0.87 -49.02
N ILE A 20 -11.08 -0.37 -49.14
CA ILE A 20 -11.63 -1.16 -48.02
C ILE A 20 -10.50 -1.58 -47.06
N LEU A 21 -9.35 -1.98 -47.60
CA LEU A 21 -8.16 -2.29 -46.78
C LEU A 21 -7.65 -1.06 -46.01
N ALA A 22 -7.60 0.11 -46.66
CA ALA A 22 -7.17 1.36 -46.02
C ALA A 22 -8.14 1.80 -44.91
N LEU A 23 -9.45 1.69 -45.11
CA LEU A 23 -10.44 2.00 -44.07
C LEU A 23 -10.38 1.02 -42.89
N THR A 24 -10.18 -0.27 -43.16
CA THR A 24 -10.09 -1.29 -42.08
C THR A 24 -8.81 -1.15 -41.27
N LEU A 25 -7.68 -0.79 -41.89
CA LEU A 25 -6.44 -0.44 -41.19
C LEU A 25 -6.59 0.85 -40.36
N ALA A 26 -7.25 1.88 -40.89
CA ALA A 26 -7.50 3.12 -40.14
C ALA A 26 -8.41 2.88 -38.91
N TRP A 27 -9.43 2.03 -39.06
CA TRP A 27 -10.29 1.60 -37.95
C TRP A 27 -9.56 0.72 -36.93
N ALA A 28 -8.66 -0.16 -37.38
CA ALA A 28 -7.83 -0.98 -36.50
C ALA A 28 -6.83 -0.13 -35.67
N LEU A 29 -6.31 0.97 -36.22
CA LEU A 29 -5.49 1.95 -35.48
C LEU A 29 -6.29 2.77 -34.46
N LEU A 30 -7.58 3.02 -34.71
CA LEU A 30 -8.51 3.67 -33.76
C LEU A 30 -8.92 2.75 -32.58
N LEU A 31 -8.75 1.44 -32.75
CA LEU A 31 -9.01 0.42 -31.73
C LEU A 31 -7.74 -0.01 -30.97
N LEU A 32 -6.59 0.65 -31.22
CA LEU A 32 -5.43 0.46 -30.37
C LEU A 32 -5.82 0.91 -28.95
N PRO A 33 -5.71 0.05 -27.93
CA PRO A 33 -5.90 0.47 -26.58
C PRO A 33 -4.82 1.51 -26.30
N VAL A 34 -5.22 2.78 -26.14
CA VAL A 34 -4.36 3.76 -25.51
C VAL A 34 -4.03 3.17 -24.15
N SER A 35 -2.80 2.68 -23.98
CA SER A 35 -2.36 2.12 -22.72
C SER A 35 -2.63 3.18 -21.65
N ASP A 36 -3.40 2.81 -20.64
CA ASP A 36 -3.75 3.63 -19.48
C ASP A 36 -2.54 3.78 -18.52
N ALA A 37 -1.37 4.01 -19.11
CA ALA A 37 -0.09 4.17 -18.42
C ALA A 37 0.03 5.53 -17.71
N ALA A 38 -1.04 6.33 -17.68
CA ALA A 38 -1.06 7.69 -17.15
C ALA A 38 -1.63 7.81 -15.72
N LEU A 39 -1.72 6.71 -14.97
CA LEU A 39 -2.01 6.73 -13.53
C LEU A 39 -0.82 6.24 -12.68
N THR A 40 0.42 6.44 -13.14
CA THR A 40 1.54 6.49 -12.19
C THR A 40 1.35 7.74 -11.34
N GLY A 41 0.81 7.54 -10.13
CA GLY A 41 0.41 8.60 -9.22
C GLY A 41 1.48 9.68 -9.10
N GLN A 42 1.05 10.93 -9.22
CA GLN A 42 1.89 12.09 -8.91
C GLN A 42 2.54 11.86 -7.55
N GLU A 43 3.87 11.77 -7.54
CA GLU A 43 4.66 11.60 -6.32
C GLU A 43 4.36 12.79 -5.41
N ARG A 44 3.68 12.53 -4.29
CA ARG A 44 3.26 13.60 -3.36
C ARG A 44 4.50 14.06 -2.62
N PRO A 45 4.95 15.33 -2.80
CA PRO A 45 6.18 15.79 -2.16
C PRO A 45 6.01 15.77 -0.63
N ARG A 46 7.12 15.50 0.07
CA ARG A 46 7.17 15.68 1.52
C ARG A 46 7.04 17.17 1.85
N ALA A 47 6.58 17.49 3.07
CA ALA A 47 6.34 18.88 3.48
C ALA A 47 7.53 19.81 3.20
N ARG A 48 8.76 19.38 3.52
CA ARG A 48 9.98 20.16 3.29
C ARG A 48 10.33 20.33 1.81
N GLU A 49 10.05 19.34 0.97
CA GLU A 49 10.21 19.44 -0.49
C GLU A 49 9.23 20.46 -1.09
N ALA A 50 8.07 20.63 -0.44
CA ALA A 50 7.10 21.67 -0.76
C ALA A 50 7.39 23.04 -0.09
N GLY A 51 8.55 23.20 0.57
CA GLY A 51 8.95 24.46 1.24
C GLY A 51 8.34 24.69 2.63
N VAL A 52 7.60 23.72 3.18
CA VAL A 52 7.02 23.80 4.53
C VAL A 52 8.02 23.22 5.54
N VAL A 53 8.64 24.11 6.32
CA VAL A 53 9.61 23.75 7.36
C VAL A 53 8.96 23.85 8.73
N VAL A 54 8.92 22.74 9.46
CA VAL A 54 8.42 22.66 10.84
C VAL A 54 9.60 22.50 11.80
N GLY A 55 9.63 23.34 12.84
CA GLY A 55 10.70 23.33 13.85
C GLY A 55 12.00 24.02 13.39
N VAL A 56 12.99 24.05 14.30
CA VAL A 56 14.29 24.74 14.09
C VAL A 56 15.49 23.80 13.94
N PHE A 57 15.32 22.51 14.21
CA PHE A 57 16.39 21.52 14.14
C PHE A 57 16.58 20.96 12.72
N PRO A 58 17.82 20.62 12.33
CA PRO A 58 18.07 19.90 11.09
C PRO A 58 17.49 18.47 11.14
N THR A 59 17.20 17.90 9.98
CA THR A 59 16.74 16.51 9.86
C THR A 59 17.93 15.57 9.73
N GLY A 60 17.73 14.27 9.96
CA GLY A 60 18.67 13.24 9.51
C GLY A 60 18.70 13.13 7.98
N ALA A 61 19.52 12.20 7.48
CA ALA A 61 19.75 12.02 6.05
C ALA A 61 18.48 11.58 5.30
N HIS A 62 17.67 10.75 5.93
CA HIS A 62 16.42 10.25 5.38
C HIS A 62 15.22 11.13 5.74
N ASN A 63 15.34 11.97 6.78
CA ASN A 63 14.24 12.71 7.39
C ASN A 63 13.10 11.74 7.77
N ALA A 64 13.46 10.65 8.44
CA ALA A 64 12.59 9.54 8.79
C ALA A 64 13.03 8.88 10.11
N ILE A 65 12.18 8.04 10.70
CA ILE A 65 12.51 7.33 11.94
C ILE A 65 13.72 6.38 11.79
N THR A 66 13.99 5.91 10.57
CA THR A 66 15.14 5.06 10.23
C THR A 66 16.47 5.82 10.22
N ASP A 67 16.47 7.14 10.47
CA ASP A 67 17.69 7.88 10.80
C ASP A 67 18.25 7.50 12.18
N VAL A 68 17.47 6.77 13.01
CA VAL A 68 17.96 6.15 14.23
C VAL A 68 18.56 4.78 13.89
N ASP A 69 19.85 4.59 14.19
CA ASP A 69 20.58 3.36 13.90
C ASP A 69 19.85 2.12 14.44
N GLY A 70 19.71 1.11 13.57
CA GLY A 70 19.05 -0.16 13.89
C GLY A 70 17.53 -0.18 13.79
N VAL A 71 16.87 0.99 13.70
CA VAL A 71 15.42 1.06 13.48
C VAL A 71 15.12 0.70 12.02
N ARG A 72 14.14 -0.19 11.83
CA ARG A 72 13.65 -0.59 10.50
C ARG A 72 12.15 -0.42 10.41
N VAL A 73 11.66 -0.13 9.21
CA VAL A 73 10.22 -0.04 8.92
C VAL A 73 9.90 -0.90 7.70
N GLY A 74 8.80 -1.65 7.77
CA GLY A 74 8.26 -2.43 6.66
C GLY A 74 6.76 -2.21 6.51
N HIS A 75 6.25 -2.39 5.30
CA HIS A 75 4.83 -2.20 4.99
C HIS A 75 4.30 -3.37 4.18
N ALA A 76 3.05 -3.76 4.46
CA ALA A 76 2.25 -4.61 3.60
C ALA A 76 0.96 -3.85 3.29
N THR A 77 0.76 -3.49 2.02
CA THR A 77 -0.42 -2.77 1.56
C THR A 77 -1.35 -3.73 0.82
N VAL A 78 -2.62 -3.75 1.21
CA VAL A 78 -3.66 -4.59 0.61
C VAL A 78 -4.66 -3.69 -0.10
N VAL A 79 -4.71 -3.84 -1.42
CA VAL A 79 -5.63 -3.15 -2.32
C VAL A 79 -6.34 -4.21 -3.14
N GLU A 80 -7.63 -4.43 -2.86
CA GLU A 80 -8.44 -5.43 -3.55
C GLU A 80 -9.82 -4.86 -3.91
N GLY A 81 -10.25 -5.12 -5.14
CA GLY A 81 -11.49 -4.58 -5.70
C GLY A 81 -11.60 -3.06 -5.50
N ASP A 82 -12.82 -2.59 -5.22
CA ASP A 82 -13.11 -1.16 -5.02
C ASP A 82 -13.23 -0.75 -3.55
N SER A 83 -13.21 -1.71 -2.62
CA SER A 83 -13.56 -1.48 -1.21
C SER A 83 -12.47 -1.83 -0.20
N ILE A 84 -11.45 -2.61 -0.56
CA ILE A 84 -10.39 -3.02 0.37
C ILE A 84 -9.18 -2.12 0.17
N ARG A 85 -8.91 -1.26 1.15
CA ARG A 85 -7.75 -0.36 1.19
C ARG A 85 -7.21 -0.37 2.62
N THR A 86 -6.39 -1.36 2.94
CA THR A 86 -5.86 -1.57 4.30
C THR A 86 -4.41 -2.04 4.25
N GLY A 87 -3.82 -2.35 5.40
CA GLY A 87 -2.48 -2.88 5.48
C GLY A 87 -1.96 -2.99 6.90
N VAL A 88 -0.69 -3.33 7.00
CA VAL A 88 0.07 -3.35 8.25
C VAL A 88 1.40 -2.64 8.00
N THR A 89 1.79 -1.79 8.94
CA THR A 89 3.16 -1.25 9.04
C THR A 89 3.83 -1.86 10.26
N ALA A 90 5.03 -2.38 10.09
CA ALA A 90 5.86 -2.87 11.18
C ALA A 90 7.03 -1.91 11.42
N VAL A 91 7.23 -1.53 12.67
CA VAL A 91 8.43 -0.82 13.15
C VAL A 91 9.23 -1.78 14.01
N ILE A 92 10.45 -2.07 13.61
CA ILE A 92 11.40 -2.85 14.40
C ILE A 92 12.28 -1.85 15.16
N PRO A 93 12.13 -1.71 16.48
CA PRO A 93 12.73 -0.61 17.24
C PRO A 93 14.25 -0.73 17.45
N ALA A 94 14.84 -1.92 17.26
CA ALA A 94 16.28 -2.12 17.34
C ALA A 94 16.73 -3.37 16.58
N GLU A 95 18.04 -3.52 16.41
CA GLU A 95 18.63 -4.72 15.83
C GLU A 95 18.60 -5.93 16.78
N GLY A 96 18.77 -7.12 16.20
CA GLY A 96 18.87 -8.34 16.98
C GLY A 96 17.51 -8.89 17.39
N ASP A 97 17.49 -9.44 18.61
CA ASP A 97 16.40 -10.29 19.09
C ASP A 97 15.70 -9.62 20.26
N LEU A 98 14.55 -9.00 19.97
CA LEU A 98 13.79 -8.18 20.90
C LEU A 98 13.15 -9.01 22.03
N TYR A 99 12.86 -10.29 21.78
CA TYR A 99 12.29 -11.18 22.80
C TYR A 99 13.30 -11.44 23.93
N ARG A 100 14.56 -11.62 23.57
CA ARG A 100 15.65 -11.88 24.53
C ARG A 100 16.31 -10.62 25.05
N ARG A 101 16.24 -9.54 24.27
CA ARG A 101 16.86 -8.24 24.55
C ARG A 101 15.85 -7.15 24.24
N PRO A 102 14.83 -6.99 25.10
CA PRO A 102 13.85 -5.93 24.94
C PRO A 102 14.54 -4.56 25.04
N VAL A 103 13.89 -3.55 24.47
CA VAL A 103 14.39 -2.17 24.47
C VAL A 103 13.48 -1.29 25.30
N ALA A 104 14.06 -0.28 25.96
CA ALA A 104 13.29 0.67 26.73
C ALA A 104 12.21 1.35 25.86
N GLY A 105 10.98 1.42 26.38
CA GLY A 105 9.84 1.99 25.67
C GLY A 105 8.78 2.51 26.63
N TRP A 106 7.95 3.44 26.15
CA TRP A 106 6.90 4.04 26.95
C TRP A 106 5.69 4.42 26.10
N ILE A 107 4.51 4.40 26.72
CA ILE A 107 3.24 4.77 26.10
C ILE A 107 2.62 5.93 26.87
N HIS A 108 2.28 6.98 26.14
CA HIS A 108 1.49 8.09 26.64
C HIS A 108 0.13 8.13 25.93
N GLN A 109 -0.95 8.21 26.69
CA GLN A 109 -2.31 8.26 26.18
C GLN A 109 -2.84 9.69 26.30
N GLY A 110 -2.98 10.39 25.17
CA GLY A 110 -3.60 11.71 25.13
C GLY A 110 -5.14 11.66 25.19
N ASN A 111 -5.73 10.76 24.40
CA ASN A 111 -7.15 10.41 24.44
C ASN A 111 -7.30 8.89 24.22
N GLY A 112 -8.19 8.25 24.98
CA GLY A 112 -8.32 6.80 25.02
C GLY A 112 -9.32 6.16 24.07
N TYR A 113 -9.78 6.85 23.03
CA TYR A 113 -10.77 6.32 22.09
C TYR A 113 -10.16 5.41 21.00
N GLY A 114 -9.19 4.56 21.37
CA GLY A 114 -8.50 3.63 20.46
C GLY A 114 -8.35 2.23 21.08
N LYS A 115 -7.91 1.25 20.28
CA LYS A 115 -7.71 -0.15 20.68
C LYS A 115 -6.23 -0.48 20.55
N LEU A 116 -5.49 -0.16 21.60
CA LEU A 116 -4.06 -0.47 21.71
C LEU A 116 -3.87 -1.83 22.37
N ILE A 117 -3.09 -2.71 21.75
CA ILE A 117 -2.68 -3.99 22.33
C ILE A 117 -1.27 -3.85 22.91
N GLY A 118 -1.06 -4.46 24.09
CA GLY A 118 0.24 -4.60 24.74
C GLY A 118 0.64 -3.50 25.71
N GLU A 119 -0.23 -2.51 25.93
CA GLU A 119 0.07 -1.33 26.77
C GLU A 119 0.40 -1.68 28.22
N THR A 120 -0.33 -2.61 28.83
CA THR A 120 -0.20 -2.91 30.27
C THR A 120 1.19 -3.38 30.65
N GLN A 121 1.80 -4.28 29.87
CA GLN A 121 3.15 -4.77 30.12
C GLN A 121 4.22 -3.73 29.81
N VAL A 122 4.05 -2.93 28.75
CA VAL A 122 4.97 -1.81 28.46
C VAL A 122 4.95 -0.78 29.60
N ARG A 123 3.79 -0.53 30.22
CA ARG A 123 3.67 0.36 31.38
C ARG A 123 4.30 -0.21 32.65
N GLU A 124 4.20 -1.52 32.85
CA GLU A 124 4.74 -2.20 34.02
C GLU A 124 6.27 -2.32 33.95
N PHE A 125 6.81 -2.78 32.82
CA PHE A 125 8.24 -3.07 32.68
C PHE A 125 9.03 -1.94 32.01
N GLY A 126 8.37 -1.00 31.32
CA GLY A 126 9.07 0.08 30.60
C GLY A 126 9.84 -0.41 29.38
N GLU A 127 9.41 -1.53 28.80
CA GLU A 127 10.16 -2.27 27.79
C GLU A 127 9.25 -2.73 26.63
N ILE A 128 9.84 -2.84 25.43
CA ILE A 128 9.22 -3.36 24.21
C ILE A 128 10.04 -4.57 23.75
N GLU A 129 9.39 -5.73 23.71
CA GLU A 129 9.99 -7.03 23.38
C GLU A 129 9.57 -7.57 21.99
N THR A 130 8.80 -6.79 21.23
CA THR A 130 8.26 -7.16 19.91
C THR A 130 8.43 -6.03 18.89
N PRO A 131 8.41 -6.32 17.58
CA PRO A 131 8.08 -5.31 16.58
C PRO A 131 6.75 -4.61 16.90
N ILE A 132 6.66 -3.31 16.62
CA ILE A 132 5.44 -2.53 16.80
C ILE A 132 4.64 -2.57 15.50
N LEU A 133 3.38 -3.01 15.54
CA LEU A 133 2.50 -3.02 14.37
C LEU A 133 1.52 -1.87 14.39
N LEU A 134 1.23 -1.30 13.21
CA LEU A 134 0.21 -0.29 12.98
C LEU A 134 -0.75 -0.78 11.89
N THR A 135 -2.06 -0.78 12.15
CA THR A 135 -3.08 -1.29 11.21
C THR A 135 -4.45 -0.60 11.41
N CYS A 136 -5.53 -1.18 10.86
CA CYS A 136 -6.90 -0.70 11.02
C CYS A 136 -7.47 -1.04 12.41
N THR A 137 -8.45 -0.26 12.91
CA THR A 137 -9.06 -0.47 14.24
C THR A 137 -9.54 -1.89 14.50
N LEU A 138 -10.22 -2.51 13.53
CA LEU A 138 -10.76 -3.86 13.69
C LEU A 138 -9.75 -4.97 13.35
N CYS A 139 -8.57 -4.60 12.85
CA CYS A 139 -7.51 -5.51 12.45
C CYS A 139 -6.53 -5.80 13.59
N VAL A 140 -6.57 -5.03 14.70
CA VAL A 140 -5.56 -5.11 15.77
C VAL A 140 -5.39 -6.51 16.35
N TRP A 141 -6.49 -7.24 16.58
CA TRP A 141 -6.43 -8.59 17.13
C TRP A 141 -5.77 -9.57 16.17
N ALA A 142 -6.11 -9.51 14.88
CA ALA A 142 -5.48 -10.35 13.86
C ALA A 142 -3.99 -10.02 13.67
N ALA A 143 -3.64 -8.73 13.76
CA ALA A 143 -2.23 -8.30 13.71
C ALA A 143 -1.45 -8.79 14.94
N ALA A 144 -2.03 -8.74 16.14
CA ALA A 144 -1.42 -9.26 17.35
C ALA A 144 -1.27 -10.79 17.31
N GLU A 145 -2.29 -11.50 16.83
CA GLU A 145 -2.24 -12.95 16.61
C GLU A 145 -1.12 -13.31 15.63
N GLY A 146 -1.06 -12.66 14.47
CA GLY A 146 -0.02 -12.92 13.48
C GLY A 146 1.40 -12.58 13.98
N LEU A 147 1.54 -11.53 14.81
CA LEU A 147 2.83 -11.19 15.42
C LEU A 147 3.27 -12.23 16.44
N ALA A 148 2.36 -12.65 17.32
CA ALA A 148 2.63 -13.68 18.31
C ALA A 148 2.97 -15.01 17.62
N ASP A 149 2.18 -15.40 16.62
CA ASP A 149 2.41 -16.61 15.83
C ASP A 149 3.79 -16.58 15.16
N TRP A 150 4.13 -15.49 14.47
CA TRP A 150 5.43 -15.33 13.84
C TRP A 150 6.59 -15.42 14.84
N LEU A 151 6.47 -14.78 16.01
CA LEU A 151 7.54 -14.75 17.00
C LEU A 151 7.73 -16.11 17.66
N LEU A 152 6.64 -16.75 18.09
CA LEU A 152 6.66 -18.03 18.81
C LEU A 152 7.06 -19.23 17.92
N HIS A 153 7.00 -19.10 16.60
CA HIS A 153 7.51 -20.12 15.67
C HIS A 153 9.01 -19.99 15.37
N ARG A 154 9.69 -18.97 15.88
CA ARG A 154 11.13 -18.80 15.67
C ARG A 154 11.94 -19.76 16.54
N PRO A 155 13.07 -20.31 16.06
CA PRO A 155 13.88 -21.23 16.85
C PRO A 155 14.37 -20.61 18.16
N GLY A 156 14.04 -21.26 19.29
CA GLY A 156 14.44 -20.80 20.62
C GLY A 156 13.56 -19.69 21.21
N GLU A 157 12.42 -19.42 20.58
CA GLU A 157 11.40 -18.46 20.97
C GLU A 157 10.13 -19.28 21.25
N GLY A 158 9.41 -19.02 22.35
CA GLY A 158 8.23 -19.82 22.73
C GLY A 158 8.25 -20.49 24.10
N GLU A 159 9.30 -20.25 24.89
CA GLU A 159 9.41 -20.71 26.28
C GLU A 159 8.52 -19.88 27.25
N HIS A 160 8.11 -18.68 26.83
CA HIS A 160 7.29 -17.73 27.60
C HIS A 160 6.22 -17.05 26.74
N THR A 161 5.25 -16.43 27.41
CA THR A 161 4.27 -15.54 26.77
C THR A 161 4.96 -14.35 26.10
N VAL A 162 4.30 -13.77 25.12
CA VAL A 162 4.77 -12.58 24.40
C VAL A 162 3.77 -11.44 24.56
N ASN A 163 4.26 -10.21 24.52
CA ASN A 163 3.45 -9.00 24.51
C ASN A 163 3.51 -8.29 23.15
N PRO A 164 2.62 -8.61 22.20
CA PRO A 164 2.44 -7.87 20.97
C PRO A 164 2.11 -6.40 21.24
N VAL A 165 2.83 -5.47 20.60
CA VAL A 165 2.49 -4.04 20.63
C VAL A 165 1.84 -3.64 19.31
N VAL A 166 0.54 -3.34 19.33
CA VAL A 166 -0.23 -3.04 18.11
C VAL A 166 -1.09 -1.79 18.28
N GLY A 167 -0.81 -0.75 17.48
CA GLY A 167 -1.60 0.47 17.37
C GLY A 167 -2.48 0.51 16.12
N GLU A 168 -3.42 1.47 16.08
CA GLU A 168 -4.41 1.55 15.01
C GLU A 168 -4.98 2.94 14.75
N THR A 169 -5.57 3.11 13.56
CA THR A 169 -6.41 4.25 13.14
C THR A 169 -7.49 3.82 12.16
#